data_AF-A0A8S9GWL6-F1
#
_entry.id   AF-A0A8S9GWL6-F1
#
_cell.length_a   1.000
_cell.length_b   1.000
_cell.length_c   1.000
_cell.angle_alpha   90.00
_cell.angle_beta   90.00
_cell.angle_gamma   90.00
#
_symmetry.space_group_name_H-M   'P 1'
#
loop_
_entity.id
_entity.type
_entity.pdbx_description
1 polymer ?
#
loop_
_entity_poly.entity_id
_entity_poly.type
_entity_poly.pdbx_seq_one_letter_code
_entity_poly.pdbx_strand_id
1 'polypeptide(L)'
;MINLTEEDAGLAVLEKLTSNVKQIQDAVLKEILTCDANTEYLRSFLHGSSDKELFKKNVPVGTYEDFKPYIERVVNGEPSEIISGKPITGFILTSGTSGGKQKLIPLNNKYLENARLLFDLRYLVLSK
;
A
#
# COMPACT_ATOMS: atom_id res chain seq x y z
N MET A 1 -16.71 4.96 -10.77
CA MET A 1 -16.22 3.74 -11.45
C MET A 1 -15.89 4.11 -12.88
N ILE A 2 -14.63 4.03 -13.30
CA ILE A 2 -14.23 4.24 -14.69
C ILE A 2 -14.36 2.89 -15.39
N ASN A 3 -15.19 2.81 -16.43
CA ASN A 3 -15.38 1.60 -17.22
C ASN A 3 -14.25 1.53 -18.26
N LEU A 4 -13.22 0.72 -18.00
CA LEU A 4 -12.02 0.58 -18.83
C LEU A 4 -12.24 -0.27 -20.10
N THR A 5 -13.50 -0.49 -20.50
CA THR A 5 -13.86 -1.26 -21.70
C THR A 5 -13.53 -0.54 -23.01
N GLU A 6 -13.18 0.74 -22.94
CA GLU A 6 -12.73 1.52 -24.09
C GLU A 6 -11.20 1.59 -24.08
N GLU A 7 -10.57 1.01 -25.11
CA GLU A 7 -9.10 0.92 -25.26
C GLU A 7 -8.41 2.28 -25.09
N ASP A 8 -8.97 3.33 -25.68
CA ASP A 8 -8.47 4.70 -25.60
C ASP A 8 -8.47 5.24 -24.17
N ALA A 9 -9.46 4.86 -23.34
CA ALA A 9 -9.54 5.27 -21.95
C ALA A 9 -8.42 4.62 -21.11
N GLY A 10 -8.09 3.35 -21.38
CA GLY A 10 -7.02 2.64 -20.67
C GLY A 10 -5.62 3.18 -21.00
N LEU A 11 -5.35 3.50 -22.27
CA LEU A 11 -4.09 4.13 -22.69
C LEU A 11 -3.96 5.55 -22.12
N ALA A 12 -5.05 6.33 -22.14
CA ALA A 12 -5.08 7.66 -21.53
C ALA A 12 -4.78 7.60 -20.02
N VAL A 13 -5.24 6.56 -19.32
CA VAL A 13 -4.89 6.33 -17.91
C VAL A 13 -3.39 6.07 -17.76
N LEU A 14 -2.78 5.21 -18.58
CA LEU A 14 -1.34 4.95 -18.52
C LEU A 14 -0.52 6.23 -18.75
N GLU A 15 -0.83 6.98 -19.80
CA GLU A 15 -0.15 8.25 -20.12
C GLU A 15 -0.28 9.26 -18.98
N LYS A 16 -1.46 9.37 -18.37
CA LYS A 16 -1.67 10.23 -17.20
C LYS A 16 -0.81 9.80 -16.03
N LEU A 17 -0.74 8.49 -15.74
CA LEU A 17 0.03 7.95 -14.61
C LEU A 17 1.54 8.15 -14.80
N THR A 18 2.05 7.97 -16.02
CA THR A 18 3.48 8.07 -16.34
C THR A 18 3.95 9.50 -16.60
N SER A 19 3.05 10.43 -16.97
CA SER A 19 3.40 11.84 -17.19
C SER A 19 3.35 12.71 -15.93
N ASN A 20 2.58 12.29 -14.90
CA ASN A 20 2.34 13.09 -13.69
C ASN A 20 2.96 12.46 -12.43
N VAL A 21 4.06 11.72 -12.59
CA VAL A 21 4.64 10.84 -11.53
C VAL A 21 4.86 11.57 -10.21
N LYS A 22 5.45 12.78 -10.24
CA LYS A 22 5.76 13.54 -9.02
C LYS A 22 4.50 13.88 -8.23
N GLN A 23 3.50 14.47 -8.90
CA GLN A 23 2.26 14.86 -8.22
C GLN A 23 1.50 13.63 -7.70
N ILE A 24 1.48 12.55 -8.48
CA ILE A 24 0.82 11.30 -8.10
C ILE A 24 1.52 10.68 -6.88
N GLN A 25 2.85 10.59 -6.87
CA GLN A 25 3.60 10.05 -5.73
C GLN A 25 3.40 10.90 -4.47
N ASP A 26 3.43 12.22 -4.59
CA ASP A 26 3.18 13.13 -3.46
C ASP A 26 1.75 12.96 -2.92
N ALA A 27 0.76 12.79 -3.80
CA ALA A 27 -0.62 12.53 -3.40
C ALA A 27 -0.80 11.17 -2.72
N VAL A 28 -0.19 10.11 -3.28
CA VAL A 28 -0.23 8.75 -2.70
C VAL A 28 0.38 8.73 -1.31
N LEU A 29 1.57 9.33 -1.13
CA LEU A 29 2.21 9.39 0.17
C LEU A 29 1.35 10.17 1.17
N LYS A 30 0.83 11.33 0.79
CA LYS A 30 -0.04 12.13 1.65
C LYS A 30 -1.29 11.35 2.07
N GLU A 31 -1.90 10.61 1.15
CA GLU A 31 -3.08 9.79 1.45
C GLU A 31 -2.75 8.69 2.47
N ILE A 32 -1.64 7.97 2.26
CA ILE A 32 -1.17 6.92 3.18
C ILE A 32 -0.92 7.51 4.56
N LEU A 33 -0.11 8.58 4.65
CA LEU A 33 0.25 9.18 5.93
C LEU A 33 -0.96 9.77 6.66
N THR A 34 -1.93 10.33 5.93
CA THR A 34 -3.16 10.86 6.55
C THR A 34 -4.05 9.74 7.08
N CYS A 35 -4.22 8.67 6.30
CA CYS A 35 -5.00 7.51 6.68
C CYS A 35 -4.40 6.81 7.91
N ASP A 36 -3.08 6.66 7.92
CA ASP A 36 -2.37 5.84 8.89
C ASP A 36 -1.77 6.66 10.04
N ALA A 37 -2.02 7.97 10.09
CA ALA A 37 -1.41 8.93 11.03
C ALA A 37 -1.51 8.50 12.51
N ASN A 38 -2.60 7.83 12.87
CA ASN A 38 -2.90 7.41 14.23
C ASN A 38 -2.60 5.94 14.49
N THR A 39 -2.08 5.21 13.51
CA THR A 39 -1.67 3.81 13.71
C THR A 39 -0.55 3.74 14.74
N GLU A 40 -0.47 2.64 15.49
CA GLU A 40 0.58 2.45 16.51
C GLU A 40 1.97 2.66 15.90
N TYR A 41 2.22 2.07 14.72
CA TYR A 41 3.48 2.18 14.01
C TYR A 41 3.82 3.62 13.63
N LEU A 42 3.00 4.32 12.83
CA LEU A 42 3.36 5.67 12.37
C LEU A 42 3.31 6.70 13.48
N ARG A 43 2.42 6.54 14.48
CA ARG A 43 2.34 7.45 15.61
C ARG A 43 3.63 7.47 16.43
N SER A 44 4.38 6.36 16.47
CA SER A 44 5.67 6.29 17.15
C SER A 44 6.76 7.17 16.52
N PHE A 45 6.63 7.51 15.23
CA PHE A 45 7.62 8.30 14.48
C PHE A 45 7.14 9.72 14.12
N LEU A 46 5.84 9.87 13.85
CA LEU A 46 5.25 11.08 13.28
C LEU A 46 4.27 11.78 14.20
N HIS A 47 3.86 11.14 15.30
CA HIS A 47 2.94 11.72 16.29
C HIS A 47 1.68 12.35 15.66
N GLY A 48 1.09 11.68 14.66
CA GLY A 48 -0.10 12.15 13.95
C GLY A 48 0.16 13.09 12.76
N SER A 49 1.41 13.45 12.49
CA SER A 49 1.76 14.25 11.32
C SER A 49 1.67 13.44 10.02
N SER A 50 1.20 14.08 8.96
CA SER A 50 1.20 13.57 7.58
C SER A 50 2.20 14.29 6.66
N ASP A 51 3.14 15.01 7.25
CA ASP A 51 4.16 15.75 6.53
C ASP A 51 5.22 14.84 5.90
N LYS A 52 5.53 15.12 4.63
CA LYS A 52 6.46 14.32 3.82
C LYS A 52 7.91 14.42 4.30
N GLU A 53 8.36 15.60 4.74
CA GLU A 53 9.75 15.78 5.16
C GLU A 53 9.98 15.18 6.55
N LEU A 54 8.98 15.26 7.44
CA LEU A 54 8.97 14.51 8.70
C LEU A 54 8.96 13.00 8.46
N PHE A 55 8.17 12.50 7.51
CA PHE A 55 8.21 11.08 7.11
C PHE A 55 9.62 10.65 6.72
N LYS A 56 10.27 11.38 5.78
CA LYS A 56 11.62 11.06 5.33
C LYS A 56 12.67 11.12 6.43
N LYS A 57 12.49 12.02 7.40
CA LYS A 57 13.45 12.22 8.49
C LYS A 57 13.30 11.19 9.61
N ASN A 58 12.06 10.82 9.93
CA ASN A 58 11.76 10.11 11.18
C ASN A 58 11.38 8.64 10.98
N VAL A 59 10.83 8.25 9.82
CA VAL A 59 10.42 6.86 9.58
C VAL A 59 11.61 6.09 8.99
N PRO A 60 12.12 5.06 9.70
CA PRO A 60 13.28 4.30 9.23
C PRO A 60 12.93 3.40 8.05
N VAL A 61 13.92 3.15 7.19
CA VAL A 61 13.83 2.08 6.19
C VAL A 61 13.98 0.75 6.92
N GLY A 62 12.93 -0.07 6.91
CA GLY A 62 12.87 -1.36 7.60
C GLY A 62 12.83 -2.57 6.67
N THR A 63 13.08 -3.72 7.25
CA THR A 63 12.97 -5.06 6.66
C THR A 63 11.74 -5.79 7.21
N TYR A 64 11.40 -6.95 6.65
CA TYR A 64 10.27 -7.75 7.15
C TYR A 64 10.39 -8.09 8.65
N GLU A 65 11.60 -8.33 9.17
CA GLU A 65 11.79 -8.66 10.59
C GLU A 65 11.39 -7.50 11.52
N ASP A 66 11.57 -6.25 11.07
CA ASP A 66 11.18 -5.07 11.84
C ASP A 66 9.66 -4.91 11.93
N PHE A 67 8.93 -5.39 10.91
CA PHE A 67 7.46 -5.33 10.85
C PHE A 67 6.75 -6.58 11.38
N LYS A 68 7.45 -7.72 11.38
CA LYS A 68 6.89 -9.03 11.75
C LYS A 68 6.18 -9.04 13.10
N PRO A 69 6.69 -8.42 14.18
CA PRO A 69 5.97 -8.38 15.46
C PRO A 69 4.59 -7.74 15.35
N TYR A 70 4.46 -6.66 14.58
CA TYR A 70 3.18 -5.99 14.38
C TYR A 70 2.23 -6.83 13.51
N ILE A 71 2.76 -7.47 12.46
CA ILE A 71 1.99 -8.36 11.58
C ILE A 71 1.45 -9.54 12.38
N GLU A 72 2.28 -10.17 13.22
CA GLU A 72 1.88 -11.31 14.05
C GLU A 72 0.78 -10.93 15.07
N ARG A 73 0.84 -9.73 15.64
CA ARG A 73 -0.22 -9.21 16.52
C ARG A 73 -1.57 -9.13 15.81
N VAL A 74 -1.59 -8.56 14.60
CA VAL A 74 -2.84 -8.48 13.80
C VAL A 74 -3.32 -9.89 13.40
N VAL A 75 -2.42 -10.78 13.00
CA VAL A 75 -2.76 -12.18 12.67
C VAL A 75 -3.39 -12.89 13.88
N ASN A 76 -2.93 -12.58 15.09
CA ASN A 76 -3.46 -13.14 16.33
C ASN A 76 -4.73 -12.43 16.85
N GLY A 77 -5.31 -11.52 16.06
CA GLY A 77 -6.60 -10.91 16.34
C GLY A 77 -6.55 -9.52 16.96
N GLU A 78 -5.38 -8.90 17.10
CA GLU A 78 -5.33 -7.48 17.45
C GLU A 78 -5.84 -6.58 16.30
N PRO A 79 -6.33 -5.36 16.60
CA PRO A 79 -6.90 -4.47 15.60
C PRO A 79 -5.91 -4.07 14.50
N SER A 80 -6.44 -3.71 13.31
CA SER A 80 -5.62 -3.32 12.16
C SER A 80 -4.83 -2.03 12.40
N GLU A 81 -5.33 -1.18 13.29
CA GLU A 81 -4.79 0.12 13.69
C GLU A 81 -3.37 0.04 14.25
N ILE A 82 -2.83 -1.16 14.50
CA ILE A 82 -1.41 -1.33 14.78
C ILE A 82 -0.56 -0.84 13.59
N ILE A 83 -0.96 -1.16 12.35
CA ILE A 83 -0.16 -0.90 11.13
C ILE A 83 -0.95 -0.32 9.95
N SER A 84 -2.27 -0.27 10.01
CA SER A 84 -3.11 0.29 8.94
C SER A 84 -4.31 1.03 9.51
N GLY A 85 -4.57 2.22 9.00
CA GLY A 85 -5.79 2.99 9.27
C GLY A 85 -7.03 2.47 8.53
N LYS A 86 -6.89 1.40 7.75
CA LYS A 86 -8.00 0.66 7.12
C LYS A 86 -8.04 -0.77 7.66
N PRO A 87 -9.22 -1.38 7.73
CA PRO A 87 -9.34 -2.78 8.10
C PRO A 87 -8.48 -3.68 7.19
N ILE A 88 -7.62 -4.49 7.79
CA ILE A 88 -6.90 -5.57 7.12
C ILE A 88 -7.91 -6.68 6.86
N THR A 89 -8.10 -7.01 5.59
CA THR A 89 -9.11 -7.99 5.15
C THR A 89 -8.51 -9.34 4.80
N GLY A 90 -7.18 -9.47 4.84
CA GLY A 90 -6.49 -10.72 4.63
C GLY A 90 -4.98 -10.58 4.63
N PHE A 91 -4.30 -11.68 4.29
CA PHE A 91 -2.85 -11.74 4.18
C PHE A 91 -2.44 -12.52 2.92
N ILE A 92 -1.41 -12.03 2.24
CA ILE A 92 -0.75 -12.74 1.13
C ILE A 92 0.50 -13.43 1.66
N LEU A 93 0.69 -14.69 1.28
CA LEU A 93 1.94 -15.42 1.47
C LEU A 93 2.87 -15.14 0.28
N THR A 94 4.06 -14.60 0.55
CA THR A 94 5.07 -14.41 -0.49
C THR A 94 5.87 -15.68 -0.74
N SER A 95 6.53 -15.79 -1.89
CA SER A 95 7.52 -16.85 -2.14
C SER A 95 8.77 -16.74 -1.26
N GLY A 96 9.08 -15.52 -0.79
CA GLY A 96 10.19 -15.29 0.14
C GLY A 96 9.88 -15.75 1.56
N THR A 97 10.90 -16.19 2.28
CA THR A 97 10.80 -16.72 3.64
C THR A 97 11.53 -15.86 4.67
N SER A 98 11.13 -16.02 5.94
CA SER A 98 11.73 -15.48 7.16
C SER A 98 11.71 -16.60 8.19
N GLY A 99 12.88 -17.01 8.70
CA GLY A 99 12.98 -18.11 9.67
C GLY A 99 12.33 -19.42 9.20
N GLY A 100 12.43 -19.72 7.89
CA GLY A 100 11.84 -20.93 7.29
C GLY A 100 10.34 -20.88 7.01
N LYS A 101 9.64 -19.79 7.35
CA LYS A 101 8.22 -19.59 7.05
C LYS A 101 8.04 -18.53 5.97
N GLN A 102 7.02 -18.65 5.13
CA GLN A 102 6.68 -17.63 4.14
C GLN A 102 6.30 -16.31 4.83
N LYS A 103 6.69 -15.19 4.23
CA LYS A 103 6.31 -13.86 4.73
C LYS A 103 4.82 -13.62 4.51
N LEU A 104 4.15 -13.08 5.53
CA LEU A 104 2.76 -12.66 5.51
C LEU A 104 2.69 -11.16 5.25
N ILE A 105 2.04 -10.75 4.17
CA ILE A 105 1.86 -9.34 3.83
C ILE A 105 0.39 -8.98 4.04
N PRO A 106 0.07 -8.03 4.94
CA PRO A 106 -1.30 -7.60 5.16
C PRO A 106 -1.84 -6.89 3.92
N LEU A 107 -3.14 -7.07 3.65
CA LEU A 107 -3.84 -6.37 2.59
C LEU A 107 -5.20 -5.86 3.08
N ASN A 108 -5.69 -4.82 2.41
CA ASN A 108 -7.03 -4.26 2.61
C ASN A 108 -7.73 -4.10 1.26
N ASN A 109 -8.99 -3.65 1.26
CA ASN A 109 -9.77 -3.50 0.03
C ASN A 109 -9.13 -2.54 -0.99
N LYS A 110 -8.42 -1.49 -0.55
CA LYS A 110 -7.72 -0.58 -1.47
C LYS A 110 -6.63 -1.32 -2.26
N TYR A 111 -5.93 -2.27 -1.64
CA TYR A 111 -4.99 -3.12 -2.35
C TYR A 111 -5.68 -3.93 -3.46
N LEU A 112 -6.84 -4.54 -3.17
CA LEU A 112 -7.58 -5.35 -4.14
C LEU A 112 -8.09 -4.52 -5.32
N GLU A 113 -8.57 -3.30 -5.07
CA GLU A 113 -8.97 -2.34 -6.10
C GLU A 113 -7.78 -1.97 -7.01
N ASN A 114 -6.63 -1.65 -6.42
CA ASN A 114 -5.42 -1.32 -7.17
C ASN A 114 -4.89 -2.52 -7.97
N ALA A 115 -4.93 -3.72 -7.39
CA ALA A 115 -4.53 -4.94 -8.08
C ALA A 115 -5.41 -5.20 -9.30
N ARG A 116 -6.74 -5.01 -9.17
CA ARG A 116 -7.67 -5.11 -10.31
C ARG A 116 -7.32 -4.12 -11.41
N LEU A 117 -7.11 -2.85 -11.08
CA LEU A 117 -6.70 -1.83 -12.06
C LEU A 117 -5.41 -2.25 -12.79
N LEU A 118 -4.42 -2.77 -12.06
CA LEU A 118 -3.18 -3.25 -12.66
C LEU A 118 -3.41 -4.44 -13.60
N PHE A 119 -4.27 -5.39 -13.24
CA PHE A 119 -4.63 -6.52 -14.10
C PHE A 119 -5.32 -6.05 -15.39
N ASP A 120 -6.25 -5.10 -15.30
CA ASP A 120 -6.96 -4.55 -16.45
C ASP A 120 -5.99 -3.84 -17.41
N LEU A 121 -5.09 -3.00 -16.88
CA LEU A 121 -4.06 -2.31 -17.68
C LEU A 121 -3.04 -3.29 -18.28
N ARG A 122 -2.64 -4.32 -17.54
CA ARG A 122 -1.74 -5.36 -18.05
C ARG A 122 -2.39 -6.12 -19.19
N TYR A 123 -3.66 -6.50 -19.06
CA TYR A 123 -4.39 -7.21 -20.10
C TYR A 123 -4.46 -6.35 -21.37
N LEU A 124 -4.81 -5.07 -21.24
CA LEU A 124 -4.86 -4.12 -22.36
C LEU A 124 -3.54 -4.02 -23.14
N VAL A 125 -2.41 -3.98 -22.44
CA VAL A 125 -1.08 -3.88 -23.08
C VAL A 125 -0.68 -5.19 -23.75
N LEU A 126 -0.98 -6.34 -23.13
CA LEU A 126 -0.61 -7.66 -23.65
C LEU A 126 -1.54 -8.18 -24.74
N SER A 127 -2.74 -7.62 -24.87
CA SER A 127 -3.68 -7.95 -25.95
C SER A 127 -3.40 -7.20 -27.26
N LYS A 128 -2.31 -6.43 -27.33
CA LYS A 128 -1.77 -5.80 -28.54
C LYS A 128 -0.66 -6.67 -29.14
#